data_AF-X5P9S7-F1
#
_entry.id   AF-X5P9S7-F1
#
_cell.length_a   1.000
_cell.length_b   1.000
_cell.length_c   1.000
_cell.angle_alpha   90.00
_cell.angle_beta   90.00
_cell.angle_gamma   90.00
#
_symmetry.space_group_name_H-M   'P 1'
#
loop_
_entity.id
_entity.type
_entity.pdbx_description
1 polymer ?
#
loop_
_entity_poly.entity_id
_entity_poly.type
_entity_poly.pdbx_seq_one_letter_code
_entity_poly.pdbx_strand_id
1 'polypeptide(L)' 'MMFPIAEAFVERSILVTDDAIIAAQKALWERVRIIAEPGGAAAFAALLSGRYTPAPGERIAVLVCGSNTDPAKF' A
#
# COMPACT_ATOMS: atom_id res chain seq x y z
N MET A 1 2.32 -21.11 9.69
CA MET A 1 3.76 -21.17 9.36
C MET A 1 4.40 -19.79 9.15
N MET A 2 3.71 -18.77 8.63
CA MET A 2 4.33 -17.46 8.35
C MET A 2 4.52 -16.55 9.57
N PHE A 3 3.71 -16.71 10.63
CA PHE A 3 3.74 -15.78 11.78
C PHE A 3 5.10 -15.69 12.49
N PRO A 4 5.80 -16.80 12.83
CA PRO A 4 7.14 -16.70 13.45
C PRO A 4 8.18 -16.01 12.57
N ILE A 5 8.05 -16.11 11.24
CA ILE A 5 8.95 -15.41 10.30
C ILE A 5 8.64 -13.91 10.32
N ALA A 6 7.36 -13.53 10.31
CA ALA A 6 6.97 -12.13 10.41
C ALA A 6 7.45 -11.51 11.73
N GLU A 7 7.28 -12.20 12.85
CA GLU A 7 7.76 -11.75 14.16
C GLU A 7 9.28 -11.54 14.21
N ALA A 8 10.05 -12.36 13.49
CA ALA A 8 11.51 -12.26 13.46
C ALA A 8 12.05 -11.16 12.52
N PHE A 9 11.33 -10.82 11.43
CA PHE A 9 11.90 -10.00 10.34
C PHE A 9 11.09 -8.74 9.99
N VAL A 10 9.83 -8.62 10.40
CA VAL A 10 9.03 -7.42 10.13
C VAL A 10 9.27 -6.41 11.25
N GLU A 11 9.84 -5.26 10.90
CA GLU A 11 10.14 -4.20 11.87
C GLU A 11 8.87 -3.63 12.54
N ARG A 12 7.80 -3.45 11.76
CA ARG A 12 6.53 -2.88 12.25
C ARG A 12 5.36 -3.22 11.35
N SER A 13 4.17 -3.24 11.94
CA SER A 13 2.89 -3.31 11.24
C SER A 13 2.20 -1.95 11.28
N ILE A 14 1.72 -1.47 10.13
CA ILE A 14 1.04 -0.19 9.99
C ILE A 14 -0.39 -0.44 9.54
N LEU A 15 -1.35 0.12 10.29
CA LEU A 15 -2.77 0.06 9.95
C LEU A 15 -3.17 1.27 9.11
N VAL A 16 -3.98 1.02 8.09
CA VAL A 16 -4.60 2.02 7.21
C VAL A 16 -6.11 1.83 7.22
N THR A 17 -6.86 2.88 6.91
CA THR A 17 -8.31 2.82 6.78
C THR A 17 -8.71 2.45 5.36
N ASP A 18 -9.92 1.92 5.18
CA ASP A 18 -10.47 1.62 3.85
C ASP A 18 -10.50 2.85 2.94
N ASP A 19 -10.85 4.02 3.47
CA ASP A 19 -10.82 5.29 2.73
C ASP A 19 -9.41 5.63 2.19
N ALA A 20 -8.37 5.36 2.99
CA ALA A 20 -6.99 5.57 2.56
C ALA A 20 -6.59 4.58 1.46
N ILE A 21 -7.09 3.34 1.52
CA ILE A 21 -6.88 2.33 0.47
C ILE A 21 -7.54 2.78 -0.84
N ILE A 22 -8.79 3.24 -0.81
CA ILE A 22 -9.50 3.74 -1.99
C ILE A 22 -8.76 4.95 -2.60
N ALA A 23 -8.32 5.89 -1.76
CA ALA A 23 -7.53 7.04 -2.21
C ALA A 23 -6.21 6.60 -2.87
N ALA A 24 -5.56 5.57 -2.33
CA ALA A 24 -4.32 5.01 -2.90
C ALA A 24 -4.55 4.33 -4.25
N GLN A 25 -5.63 3.55 -4.41
CA GLN A 25 -6.01 2.95 -5.70
C GLN A 25 -6.22 4.02 -6.78
N LYS A 26 -6.95 5.09 -6.44
CA LYS A 26 -7.16 6.24 -7.34
C LYS A 26 -5.86 6.92 -7.72
N ALA A 27 -5.00 7.21 -6.74
CA ALA A 27 -3.72 7.86 -6.99
C ALA A 27 -2.79 7.02 -7.90
N LEU A 28 -2.73 5.69 -7.70
CA LEU A 28 -1.97 4.79 -8.57
C LEU A 28 -2.48 4.84 -10.02
N TRP A 29 -3.80 4.81 -10.22
CA TRP A 29 -4.39 4.92 -11.55
C TRP A 29 -4.15 6.29 -12.17
N GLU A 30 -4.41 7.37 -11.45
CA GLU A 30 -4.34 8.74 -11.94
C GLU A 30 -2.92 9.17 -12.31
N ARG A 31 -1.93 8.77 -11.51
CA ARG A 31 -0.54 9.24 -11.63
C ARG A 31 0.33 8.35 -12.50
N VAL A 32 0.14 7.04 -12.42
CA VAL A 32 1.04 6.06 -13.06
C VAL A 32 0.32 4.97 -13.84
N ARG A 33 -1.02 5.04 -13.96
CA ARG A 33 -1.85 4.10 -14.71
C ARG A 33 -1.73 2.65 -14.24
N ILE A 34 -1.45 2.45 -12.96
CA ILE A 34 -1.45 1.12 -12.34
C ILE A 34 -2.81 0.89 -11.69
N ILE A 35 -3.48 -0.19 -12.09
CA ILE A 35 -4.70 -0.67 -11.43
C ILE A 35 -4.27 -1.61 -10.30
N ALA A 36 -4.78 -1.39 -9.09
CA ALA A 36 -4.52 -2.22 -7.92
C ALA A 36 -5.83 -2.63 -7.25
N GLU A 37 -5.92 -3.86 -6.77
CA GLU A 37 -6.98 -4.28 -5.85
C GLU A 37 -6.73 -3.70 -4.44
N PRO A 38 -7.69 -3.72 -3.50
CA PRO A 38 -7.52 -3.10 -2.19
C PRO A 38 -6.26 -3.59 -1.44
N GLY A 39 -6.01 -4.91 -1.44
CA GLY A 39 -4.80 -5.48 -0.85
C GLY A 39 -3.52 -5.02 -1.55
N GLY A 40 -3.55 -4.89 -2.87
CA GLY A 40 -2.43 -4.39 -3.68
C GLY A 40 -2.09 -2.92 -3.43
N ALA A 41 -3.05 -2.11 -2.98
CA ALA A 41 -2.86 -0.69 -2.69
C ALA A 41 -2.54 -0.38 -1.22
N ALA A 42 -2.73 -1.33 -0.30
CA ALA A 42 -2.62 -1.10 1.15
C ALA A 42 -1.24 -0.56 1.58
N ALA A 43 -0.15 -1.09 1.02
CA ALA A 43 1.20 -0.61 1.33
C ALA A 43 1.43 0.83 0.82
N PHE A 44 0.89 1.18 -0.35
CA PHE A 44 0.97 2.55 -0.87
C PHE A 44 0.10 3.52 -0.06
N ALA A 45 -1.05 3.07 0.43
CA ALA A 45 -1.95 3.85 1.29
C ALA A 45 -1.26 4.31 2.57
N ALA A 46 -0.36 3.51 3.15
CA ALA A 46 0.40 3.90 4.34
C ALA A 46 1.26 5.16 4.09
N LEU A 47 1.88 5.27 2.92
CA LEU A 47 2.65 6.45 2.54
C LEU A 47 1.73 7.64 2.22
N LEU A 48 0.71 7.42 1.38
CA LEU A 48 -0.15 8.50 0.90
C LEU A 48 -0.95 9.16 2.04
N SER A 49 -1.34 8.38 3.05
CA SER A 49 -2.04 8.88 4.24
C SER A 49 -1.12 9.44 5.33
N GLY A 50 0.20 9.40 5.14
CA GLY A 50 1.19 9.83 6.12
C GLY A 50 1.34 8.90 7.34
N ARG A 51 0.64 7.75 7.36
CA ARG A 51 0.80 6.71 8.40
C ARG A 51 2.21 6.15 8.45
N TYR A 52 2.91 6.19 7.32
CA TYR A 52 4.36 6.15 7.27
C TYR A 52 4.89 7.40 6.58
N THR A 53 5.78 8.10 7.26
CA THR A 53 6.53 9.24 6.71
C THR A 53 8.00 8.86 6.59
N PRO A 54 8.56 8.80 5.37
CA PRO A 54 9.97 8.50 5.17
C PRO A 54 10.88 9.57 5.79
N ALA A 55 12.04 9.14 6.30
CA ALA A 55 13.08 10.05 6.76
C ALA A 55 13.77 10.77 5.59
N PRO A 56 14.42 11.93 5.82
CA PRO A 56 15.20 12.59 4.79
C PRO A 56 16.24 11.67 4.15
N GLY A 57 16.22 11.55 2.82
CA GLY A 57 17.14 10.70 2.07
C GLY A 57 16.78 9.21 2.05
N GLU A 58 15.69 8.81 2.70
CA GLU A 58 15.22 7.43 2.67
C GLU A 58 14.68 7.06 1.28
N ARG A 59 15.10 5.89 0.77
CA ARG A 59 14.65 5.37 -0.54
C ARG A 59 13.60 4.30 -0.31
N ILE A 60 12.38 4.56 -0.79
CA ILE A 60 11.23 3.68 -0.57
C ILE A 60 10.91 2.90 -1.83
N ALA A 61 10.64 1.60 -1.65
CA ALA A 61 10.02 0.74 -2.64
C ALA A 61 8.69 0.22 -2.08
N VAL A 62 7.65 0.24 -2.91
CA VAL A 62 6.32 -0.27 -2.54
C VAL A 62 5.96 -1.41 -3.48
N LEU A 63 5.64 -2.57 -2.92
CA LEU A 63 5.12 -3.70 -3.69
C LEU A 63 3.62 -3.51 -3.92
N VAL A 64 3.22 -3.34 -5.18
CA VAL A 64 1.83 -3.47 -5.60
C VAL A 64 1.57 -4.95 -5.92
N CYS A 65 1.02 -5.68 -4.96
CA CYS A 65 1.01 -7.14 -5.01
C CYS A 65 -0.15 -7.78 -5.79
N GLY A 66 -1.20 -7.02 -6.13
CA GLY A 66 -2.40 -7.57 -6.76
C GLY A 66 -3.24 -6.53 -7.49
N SER A 67 -3.91 -6.99 -8.54
CA SER A 67 -4.73 -6.16 -9.44
C SER A 67 -5.98 -6.90 -9.94
N ASN A 68 -6.49 -7.89 -9.20
CA ASN A 68 -7.68 -8.65 -9.59
C ASN A 68 -8.95 -7.86 -9.28
N THR A 69 -9.08 -6.70 -9.91
CA THR A 69 -10.20 -5.78 -9.72
C THR A 69 -10.64 -5.19 -11.05
N ASP A 70 -11.83 -4.62 -11.04
CA ASP A 70 -12.37 -3.84 -12.14
C ASP A 70 -12.03 -2.35 -11.91
N PRO A 71 -11.42 -1.65 -12.89
CA PRO A 71 -11.12 -0.23 -12.80
C PRO A 71 -12.36 0.66 -12.64
N ALA A 72 -13.56 0.19 -12.96
CA ALA A 72 -14.79 0.94 -12.75
C ALA A 72 -15.30 0.91 -11.29
N LYS A 73 -14.64 0.17 -10.38
CA LYS A 73 -15.14 -0.10 -9.02
C LYS A 73 -14.51 0.72 -7.89
N PHE A 74 -13.59 1.64 -8.17
CA PHE A 74 -12.99 2.52 -7.15
C PHE A 74 -13.17 4.01 -7.45
#